data_AF-A0A7D7WEL9-F1
#
_entry.id   AF-A0A7D7WEL9-F1
#
_cell.length_a   1.000
_cell.length_b   1.000
_cell.length_c   1.000
_cell.angle_alpha   90.00
_cell.angle_beta   90.00
_cell.angle_gamma   90.00
#
_symmetry.space_group_name_H-M   'P 1'
#
loop_
_entity.id
_entity.type
_entity.pdbx_description
1 polymer ?
#
loop_
_entity_poly.entity_id
_entity_poly.type
_entity_poly.pdbx_seq_one_letter_code
_entity_poly.pdbx_strand_id
1 'polypeptide(L)'
;MGMNSDTCQLVATVLPLVMVTLVVERRSMRIKLRRRLWFRRGMLFLFSCSFLGLGFTIWGTQVGGLEGFPALAAWILSGASTVGLALLILMSMASTEVDEDEAVQLGLQ
;
A
#
# COMPACT_ATOMS: atom_id res chain seq x y z
N MET A 1 3.77 -0.92 23.94
CA MET A 1 4.13 -0.06 22.80
C MET A 1 3.06 1.02 22.69
N GLY A 2 3.41 2.27 22.97
CA GLY A 2 2.55 3.43 22.76
C GLY A 2 2.95 4.17 21.48
N MET A 3 2.01 4.87 20.87
CA MET A 3 2.21 5.67 19.67
C MET A 3 1.90 7.12 20.03
N ASN A 4 2.94 7.95 20.08
CA ASN A 4 2.83 9.36 20.46
C ASN A 4 2.05 10.15 19.40
N SER A 5 1.50 11.31 19.76
CA SER A 5 0.78 12.21 18.84
C SER A 5 1.58 12.52 17.57
N ASP A 6 2.87 12.79 17.72
CA ASP A 6 3.76 13.15 16.61
C ASP A 6 3.92 11.99 15.64
N THR A 7 4.03 10.77 16.15
CA THR A 7 4.09 9.55 15.33
C THR A 7 2.77 9.32 14.60
N CYS A 8 1.63 9.50 15.29
CA CYS A 8 0.30 9.42 14.66
C CYS A 8 0.18 10.42 13.51
N GLN A 9 0.68 11.63 13.68
CA GLN A 9 0.62 12.69 12.66
C GLN A 9 1.52 12.38 11.46
N LEU A 10 2.74 11.88 11.70
CA LEU A 10 3.62 11.41 10.62
C LEU A 10 2.97 10.29 9.82
N VAL A 11 2.43 9.26 10.49
CA VAL A 11 1.78 8.14 9.80
C VAL A 11 0.52 8.59 9.04
N ALA A 12 -0.27 9.50 9.63
CA ALA A 12 -1.46 10.06 8.98
C ALA A 12 -1.14 10.87 7.72
N THR A 13 0.08 11.42 7.59
CA THR A 13 0.51 12.13 6.36
C THR A 13 1.11 11.20 5.31
N VAL A 14 1.74 10.10 5.73
CA VAL A 14 2.36 9.11 4.82
C VAL A 14 1.32 8.15 4.22
N LEU A 15 0.33 7.73 5.00
CA LEU A 15 -0.69 6.77 4.54
C LEU A 15 -1.47 7.23 3.31
N PRO A 16 -1.92 8.50 3.19
CA PRO A 16 -2.56 9.00 1.98
C PRO A 16 -1.66 8.90 0.75
N LEU A 17 -0.36 9.19 0.89
CA LEU A 17 0.61 9.02 -0.19
C LEU A 17 0.68 7.55 -0.63
N VAL A 18 0.77 6.62 0.31
CA VAL A 18 0.73 5.17 0.03
C VAL A 18 -0.55 4.77 -0.72
N MET A 19 -1.71 5.29 -0.30
CA MET A 19 -2.98 5.03 -0.99
C MET A 19 -2.99 5.57 -2.42
N VAL A 20 -2.49 6.79 -2.64
CA VAL A 20 -2.40 7.38 -3.97
C VAL A 20 -1.48 6.54 -4.85
N THR A 21 -0.30 6.16 -4.35
CA THR A 21 0.64 5.29 -5.08
C THR A 21 0.00 3.95 -5.42
N LEU A 22 -0.71 3.31 -4.50
CA LEU A 22 -1.46 2.08 -4.78
C LEU A 22 -2.47 2.25 -5.92
N VAL A 23 -3.20 3.37 -5.95
CA VAL A 23 -4.19 3.66 -6.99
C VAL A 23 -3.51 3.94 -8.34
N VAL A 24 -2.39 4.66 -8.34
CA VAL A 24 -1.59 4.95 -9.54
C VAL A 24 -0.99 3.67 -10.11
N GLU A 25 -0.35 2.85 -9.28
CA GLU A 25 0.20 1.54 -9.69
C GLU A 25 -0.89 0.63 -10.25
N ARG A 26 -2.06 0.57 -9.60
CA ARG A 26 -3.19 -0.19 -10.12
C ARG A 26 -3.61 0.28 -11.52
N ARG A 27 -3.50 1.58 -11.82
CA ARG A 27 -3.80 2.15 -13.14
C ARG A 27 -2.71 1.86 -14.17
N SER A 28 -1.45 1.87 -13.75
CA SER A 28 -0.30 1.52 -14.59
C SER A 28 -0.29 0.04 -15.00
N MET A 29 -0.73 -0.85 -14.11
CA MET A 29 -0.70 -2.29 -14.39
C MET A 29 -1.59 -2.73 -15.55
N ARG A 30 -1.04 -3.61 -16.40
CA ARG A 30 -1.71 -4.20 -17.57
C ARG A 30 -3.06 -4.84 -17.21
N ILE A 31 -3.99 -4.75 -18.16
CA ILE A 31 -5.35 -5.32 -18.05
C ILE A 31 -5.34 -6.83 -17.72
N LYS A 32 -4.34 -7.58 -18.21
CA LYS A 32 -4.22 -9.03 -17.96
C LYS A 32 -3.92 -9.37 -16.49
N LEU A 33 -2.99 -8.66 -15.84
CA LEU A 33 -2.70 -8.84 -14.41
C LEU A 33 -3.86 -8.33 -13.55
N ARG A 34 -4.44 -7.18 -13.93
CA ARG A 34 -5.58 -6.56 -13.24
C ARG A 34 -6.82 -7.45 -13.15
N ARG A 35 -7.00 -8.37 -14.11
CA ARG A 35 -8.12 -9.33 -14.14
C ARG A 35 -7.94 -10.55 -13.22
N ARG A 36 -6.73 -10.82 -12.72
CA ARG A 36 -6.53 -11.94 -11.79
C ARG A 36 -7.25 -11.68 -10.47
N LEU A 37 -8.11 -12.61 -10.07
CA LEU A 37 -8.92 -12.51 -8.86
C LEU A 37 -8.07 -12.31 -7.59
N TRP A 38 -6.92 -12.99 -7.51
CA TRP A 38 -6.01 -12.84 -6.36
C TRP A 38 -5.44 -11.42 -6.27
N PHE A 39 -5.05 -10.81 -7.40
CA PHE A 39 -4.58 -9.43 -7.45
C PHE A 39 -5.67 -8.44 -7.01
N ARG A 40 -6.90 -8.63 -7.50
CA ARG A 40 -8.04 -7.78 -7.10
C ARG A 40 -8.33 -7.88 -5.60
N ARG A 41 -8.27 -9.08 -5.03
CA ARG A 41 -8.46 -9.31 -3.58
C ARG A 41 -7.32 -8.70 -2.76
N GLY A 42 -6.08 -8.88 -3.19
CA GLY A 42 -4.91 -8.28 -2.53
C GLY A 42 -4.96 -6.75 -2.52
N MET A 43 -5.29 -6.13 -3.66
CA MET A 43 -5.46 -4.68 -3.73
C MET A 43 -6.58 -4.15 -2.83
N LEU A 44 -7.74 -4.82 -2.80
CA LEU A 44 -8.83 -4.44 -1.90
C LEU A 44 -8.41 -4.56 -0.44
N PHE A 45 -7.72 -5.64 -0.08
CA PHE A 45 -7.19 -5.85 1.27
C PHE A 45 -6.23 -4.73 1.68
N LEU A 46 -5.23 -4.41 0.84
CA LEU A 46 -4.27 -3.33 1.12
C LEU A 46 -4.94 -1.96 1.21
N PHE A 47 -5.94 -1.70 0.36
CA PHE A 47 -6.71 -0.47 0.42
C PHE A 47 -7.50 -0.37 1.74
N SER A 48 -8.18 -1.43 2.15
CA SER A 48 -8.89 -1.49 3.43
C SER A 48 -7.96 -1.35 4.62
N CYS A 49 -6.80 -2.02 4.62
CA CYS A 49 -5.79 -1.87 5.67
C CYS A 49 -5.29 -0.43 5.78
N SER A 50 -5.02 0.22 4.64
CA SER A 50 -4.56 1.61 4.60
C SER A 50 -5.62 2.56 5.15
N PHE A 51 -6.89 2.35 4.80
CA PHE A 51 -7.99 3.20 5.25
C PHE A 51 -8.27 3.04 6.74
N LEU A 52 -8.23 1.81 7.25
CA LEU A 52 -8.38 1.54 8.68
C LEU A 52 -7.20 2.10 9.47
N GLY A 53 -5.97 1.88 9.00
CA GLY A 53 -4.76 2.43 9.61
C GLY A 53 -4.82 3.96 9.68
N LEU A 54 -5.28 4.60 8.60
CA LEU A 54 -5.48 6.05 8.55
C LEU A 54 -6.51 6.50 9.59
N GLY A 55 -7.66 5.83 9.67
CA GLY A 55 -8.68 6.12 10.68
C GLY A 55 -8.15 6.05 12.11
N PHE A 56 -7.38 4.99 12.44
CA PHE A 56 -6.74 4.88 13.76
C PHE A 56 -5.73 6.00 14.00
N THR A 57 -4.91 6.35 13.01
CA THR A 57 -3.90 7.40 13.19
C THR A 57 -4.52 8.78 13.37
N ILE A 58 -5.59 9.11 12.65
CA ILE A 58 -6.36 10.35 12.82
C ILE A 58 -7.05 10.38 14.18
N TRP A 59 -7.62 9.26 14.62
CA TRP A 59 -8.13 9.16 15.99
C TRP A 59 -7.02 9.44 17.00
N GLY A 60 -5.85 8.82 16.80
CA GLY A 60 -4.68 8.98 17.65
C GLY A 60 -4.19 10.42 17.76
N THR A 61 -4.23 11.21 16.67
CA THR A 61 -3.86 12.63 16.74
C THR A 61 -4.87 13.45 17.54
N GLN A 62 -6.15 13.11 17.50
CA GLN A 62 -7.20 13.84 18.23
C GLN A 62 -7.20 13.55 19.73
N VAL A 63 -6.83 12.32 20.15
CA VAL A 63 -6.82 11.90 21.56
C VAL A 63 -5.46 12.14 22.24
N GLY A 64 -4.47 12.66 21.51
CA GLY A 64 -3.13 12.95 22.03
C GLY A 64 -2.18 11.75 22.04
N GLY A 65 -2.54 10.67 21.36
CA GLY A 65 -1.77 9.43 21.25
C GLY A 65 -2.65 8.19 21.20
N LEU A 66 -2.03 7.05 20.93
CA LEU A 66 -2.66 5.73 21.06
C LEU A 66 -1.83 4.87 22.01
N GLU A 67 -2.49 4.12 22.88
CA GLU A 67 -1.84 3.17 23.77
C GLU A 67 -2.48 1.79 23.69
N GLY A 68 -1.72 0.75 24.01
CA GLY A 68 -2.22 -0.63 24.06
C GLY A 68 -2.63 -1.19 22.70
N PHE A 69 -3.81 -1.81 22.64
CA PHE A 69 -4.32 -2.48 21.44
C PHE A 69 -4.45 -1.58 20.20
N PRO A 70 -5.07 -0.37 20.26
CA PRO A 70 -5.21 0.46 19.08
C PRO A 70 -3.88 0.98 18.52
N ALA A 71 -2.87 1.19 19.36
CA ALA A 71 -1.52 1.54 18.91
C ALA A 71 -0.89 0.40 18.10
N LEU A 72 -1.01 -0.83 18.60
CA LEU A 72 -0.50 -2.02 17.93
C LEU A 72 -1.24 -2.27 16.60
N ALA A 73 -2.58 -2.11 16.59
CA ALA A 73 -3.37 -2.20 15.38
C ALA A 73 -2.94 -1.16 14.33
N ALA A 74 -2.72 0.10 14.73
CA ALA A 74 -2.25 1.16 13.83
C ALA A 74 -0.89 0.83 13.21
N TRP A 75 0.05 0.31 14.01
CA TRP A 75 1.37 -0.13 13.53
C TRP A 75 1.28 -1.26 12.52
N ILE A 76 0.51 -2.31 12.83
CA ILE A 76 0.36 -3.46 11.93
C ILE A 76 -0.31 -3.05 10.63
N LEU A 77 -1.40 -2.26 10.69
CA LEU A 77 -2.11 -1.81 9.50
C LEU A 77 -1.23 -0.93 8.62
N SER A 78 -0.51 0.01 9.22
CA SER A 78 0.40 0.90 8.48
C SER A 78 1.57 0.12 7.87
N GLY A 79 2.21 -0.75 8.66
CA GLY A 79 3.31 -1.59 8.19
C GLY A 79 2.87 -2.55 7.07
N ALA A 80 1.72 -3.21 7.22
CA ALA A 80 1.18 -4.11 6.21
C ALA A 80 0.89 -3.37 4.90
N SER A 81 0.36 -2.15 4.96
CA SER A 81 0.13 -1.31 3.78
C SER A 81 1.43 -0.92 3.09
N THR A 82 2.45 -0.49 3.83
CA THR A 82 3.75 -0.11 3.27
C THR A 82 4.46 -1.29 2.64
N VAL A 83 4.51 -2.44 3.32
CA VAL A 83 5.12 -3.67 2.80
C VAL A 83 4.36 -4.17 1.58
N GLY A 84 3.02 -4.15 1.63
CA GLY A 84 2.18 -4.52 0.50
C GLY A 84 2.40 -3.64 -0.73
N LEU A 85 2.55 -2.32 -0.53
CA LEU A 85 2.91 -1.41 -1.61
C LEU A 85 4.30 -1.74 -2.19
N ALA A 86 5.29 -1.97 -1.35
CA ALA A 86 6.65 -2.31 -1.80
C ALA A 86 6.65 -3.59 -2.64
N LEU A 87 5.94 -4.64 -2.20
CA LEU A 87 5.79 -5.88 -2.94
C LEU A 87 5.06 -5.69 -4.27
N LEU A 88 4.04 -4.82 -4.31
CA LEU A 88 3.35 -4.49 -5.55
C LEU A 88 4.25 -3.78 -6.56
N ILE A 89 5.08 -2.83 -6.10
CA ILE A 89 6.04 -2.14 -6.95
C ILE A 89 7.07 -3.14 -7.50
N LEU A 90 7.62 -4.03 -6.65
CA LEU A 90 8.57 -5.05 -7.09
C LEU A 90 7.95 -6.00 -8.12
N MET A 91 6.71 -6.44 -7.93
CA MET A 91 5.99 -7.23 -8.93
C MET A 91 5.75 -6.45 -10.23
N SER A 92 5.48 -5.14 -10.12
CA SER A 92 5.31 -4.24 -11.27
C SER A 92 6.59 -4.20 -12.11
N MET A 93 7.74 -3.96 -11.46
CA MET A 93 9.05 -3.92 -12.11
C MET A 93 9.46 -5.26 -12.73
N ALA A 94 9.27 -6.35 -11.99
CA ALA A 94 9.55 -7.69 -12.52
C ALA A 94 8.66 -8.04 -13.73
N SER A 95 7.43 -7.51 -13.78
CA SER A 95 6.55 -7.70 -14.94
C SER A 95 7.02 -6.88 -16.15
N THR A 96 7.51 -5.65 -15.94
CA THR A 96 7.99 -4.80 -17.05
C THR A 96 9.26 -5.34 -17.68
N GLU A 97 10.19 -5.90 -16.91
CA GLU A 97 11.42 -6.50 -17.45
C GLU A 97 11.11 -7.68 -18.38
N VAL A 98 10.20 -8.57 -17.96
CA VAL A 98 9.75 -9.70 -18.79
C VAL A 98 9.10 -9.23 -20.10
N ASP A 99 8.33 -8.14 -20.03
CA ASP A 99 7.68 -7.58 -21.22
C ASP A 99 8.68 -6.95 -22.21
N GLU A 100 9.73 -6.28 -21.71
CA GLU A 100 10.81 -5.73 -22.54
C GLU A 100 11.57 -6.85 -23.25
N ASP A 101 11.86 -7.94 -22.54
CA ASP A 101 12.52 -9.12 -23.11
C ASP A 101 11.67 -9.79 -24.21
N GLU A 102 10.35 -9.92 -24.01
CA GLU A 102 9.43 -10.45 -25.04
C GLU A 102 9.36 -9.53 -26.27
N ALA A 103 9.33 -8.21 -26.09
CA ALA A 103 9.29 -7.25 -27.20
C ALA A 103 10.57 -7.30 -28.05
N VAL A 104 11.73 -7.43 -27.40
CA VAL A 104 13.03 -7.58 -28.08
C VAL A 104 13.08 -8.89 -28.88
N GLN A 105 12.56 -10.00 -28.35
CA GLN A 105 12.52 -11.28 -29.07
C GLN A 105 11.62 -11.26 -30.31
N LEU A 106 10.53 -10.48 -30.29
CA LEU A 106 9.58 -10.38 -31.41
C LEU A 106 10.05 -9.41 -32.51
N GLY A 107 11.19 -8.75 -32.36
CA GLY A 107 11.76 -7.84 -33.36
C GLY A 107 10.92 -6.56 -33.56
N LEU A 108 10.09 -6.21 -32.58
CA LEU A 108 9.30 -4.98 -32.57
C LEU A 108 10.12 -3.86 -31.92
N GLN A 109 11.08 -3.29 -32.66
CA GLN A 109 11.70 -2.00 -32.34
C GLN A 109 11.18 -0.91 -33.27
#